data_AF-A0A936EYN8-F1
#
_entry.id   AF-A0A936EYN8-F1
#
_cell.length_a   1.000
_cell.length_b   1.000
_cell.length_c   1.000
_cell.angle_alpha   90.00
_cell.angle_beta   90.00
_cell.angle_gamma   90.00
#
_symmetry.space_group_name_H-M   'P 1'
#
loop_
_entity.id
_entity.type
_entity.pdbx_description
1 polymer ?
#
loop_
_entity_poly.entity_id
_entity_poly.type
_entity_poly.pdbx_seq_one_letter_code
_entity_poly.pdbx_strand_id
1 'polypeptide(L)'
;MRPALPSPLALVCQAAGPAQLILPWIELDRGVVRACLQDPALTLWRSRFGERGLVPTIEQALDGAAMLLSGSGWHSDLEFQARAEAAARGLRSVAVLDHWIDYAGRFQRDGLRLLPTEIWVCDAEAYVLARATFPGQVVSLQPNLHLREQVERLAPCPDPQRRQQVLLLPEPVGQTWGGDAPGEEQALDYLLANAAFLGLREPLNLRLRPHDSDPPGRWDAWIAARQRHHSVGLDLSPDVATAIDRVAWVAGLESTALVLAQAAGRRAVCLQPPWAPRSRLPQRGLIHLRDLVPPPQTPAA
;
A
#
# COMPACT_ATOMS: atom_id res chain seq x y z
N MET A 1 7.50 20.11 4.35
CA MET A 1 8.98 20.17 4.53
C MET A 1 9.52 18.76 4.33
N ARG A 2 10.61 18.58 3.57
CA ARG A 2 11.26 17.28 3.32
C ARG A 2 12.14 16.85 4.50
N PRO A 3 12.42 15.55 4.69
CA PRO A 3 13.42 15.09 5.66
C PRO A 3 14.82 15.63 5.35
N ALA A 4 15.66 15.76 6.37
CA ALA A 4 17.08 16.06 6.20
C ALA A 4 17.82 14.81 5.71
N LEU A 5 18.47 14.92 4.55
CA LEU A 5 19.23 13.83 3.92
C LEU A 5 20.70 14.26 3.76
N PRO A 6 21.58 13.95 4.73
CA PRO A 6 23.01 14.17 4.63
C PRO A 6 23.62 13.66 3.31
N SER A 7 24.58 14.43 2.78
CA SER A 7 25.29 14.13 1.54
C SER A 7 26.76 13.79 1.83
N PRO A 8 27.39 12.84 1.10
CA PRO A 8 26.81 12.01 0.05
C PRO A 8 25.76 11.01 0.57
N LEU A 9 24.61 10.94 -0.09
CA LEU A 9 23.53 10.02 0.26
C LEU A 9 23.68 8.71 -0.52
N ALA A 10 23.74 7.58 0.18
CA ALA A 10 23.55 6.27 -0.44
C ALA A 10 22.06 5.92 -0.43
N LEU A 11 21.48 5.63 -1.59
CA LEU A 11 20.10 5.15 -1.73
C LEU A 11 20.11 3.71 -2.24
N VAL A 12 19.47 2.80 -1.50
CA VAL A 12 19.32 1.40 -1.92
C VAL A 12 17.87 0.93 -1.81
N CYS A 13 17.27 0.52 -2.91
CA CYS A 13 15.86 0.14 -2.93
C CYS A 13 15.53 -0.74 -4.13
N GLN A 14 14.69 -1.75 -3.94
CA GLN A 14 14.17 -2.57 -5.04
C GLN A 14 12.66 -2.39 -5.24
N ALA A 15 11.89 -2.43 -4.16
CA ALA A 15 10.43 -2.43 -4.25
C ALA A 15 9.83 -1.06 -4.63
N ALA A 16 8.68 -1.09 -5.31
CA ALA A 16 7.98 0.12 -5.77
C ALA A 16 7.46 0.97 -4.60
N GLY A 17 6.85 0.33 -3.60
CA GLY A 17 6.25 0.99 -2.45
C GLY A 17 7.22 1.90 -1.67
N PRO A 18 8.38 1.41 -1.19
CA PRO A 18 9.33 2.29 -0.51
C PRO A 18 9.94 3.33 -1.45
N ALA A 19 10.17 3.01 -2.73
CA ALA A 19 10.66 3.98 -3.71
C ALA A 19 9.66 5.14 -3.89
N GLN A 20 8.36 4.86 -4.00
CA GLN A 20 7.33 5.89 -4.11
C GLN A 20 7.37 6.87 -2.94
N LEU A 21 7.64 6.41 -1.72
CA LEU A 21 7.78 7.27 -0.54
C LEU A 21 9.08 8.09 -0.55
N ILE A 22 10.19 7.48 -0.94
CA ILE A 22 11.53 8.08 -0.86
C ILE A 22 11.78 9.11 -1.96
N LEU A 23 11.46 8.79 -3.23
CA LEU A 23 11.86 9.61 -4.38
C LEU A 23 11.36 11.07 -4.32
N PRO A 24 10.16 11.37 -3.80
CA PRO A 24 9.72 12.75 -3.57
C PRO A 24 10.58 13.58 -2.61
N TRP A 25 11.37 12.93 -1.74
CA TRP A 25 12.29 13.59 -0.82
C TRP A 25 13.63 13.96 -1.46
N ILE A 26 14.00 13.34 -2.58
CA ILE A 26 15.30 13.50 -3.21
C ILE A 26 15.36 14.79 -4.05
N GLU A 27 16.39 15.60 -3.82
CA GLU A 27 16.74 16.78 -4.59
C GLU A 27 18.21 16.67 -5.05
N LEU A 28 18.43 16.21 -6.28
CA LEU A 28 19.79 15.95 -6.80
C LEU A 28 20.66 17.20 -6.92
N ASP A 29 20.07 18.39 -6.89
CA ASP A 29 20.81 19.66 -6.99
C ASP A 29 21.23 20.20 -5.60
N ARG A 30 20.82 19.52 -4.51
CA ARG A 30 21.14 19.88 -3.12
C ARG A 30 22.20 19.00 -2.48
N GLY A 31 22.71 18.01 -3.19
CA GLY A 31 23.75 17.13 -2.71
C GLY A 31 24.05 15.99 -3.66
N VAL A 32 25.15 15.29 -3.39
CA VAL A 32 25.51 14.04 -4.07
C VAL A 32 24.62 12.91 -3.59
N VAL A 33 24.01 12.20 -4.55
CA VAL A 33 23.24 10.97 -4.32
C VAL A 33 23.84 9.86 -5.17
N ARG A 34 24.09 8.71 -4.55
CA ARG A 34 24.50 7.47 -5.20
C ARG A 34 23.43 6.42 -4.98
N ALA A 35 22.73 6.05 -6.04
CA ALA A 35 21.56 5.18 -6.00
C ALA A 35 21.89 3.82 -6.61
N CYS A 36 21.86 2.76 -5.79
CA CYS A 36 21.92 1.37 -6.23
C CYS A 36 20.50 0.81 -6.17
N LEU A 37 19.84 0.68 -7.31
CA LEU A 37 18.42 0.36 -7.42
C LEU A 37 18.19 -0.85 -8.32
N GLN A 38 17.18 -1.64 -8.00
CA GLN A 38 16.76 -2.79 -8.80
C GLN A 38 15.25 -2.76 -9.04
N ASP A 39 14.82 -3.44 -10.10
CA ASP A 39 13.41 -3.67 -10.49
C ASP A 39 12.54 -2.41 -10.32
N PRO A 40 11.30 -2.41 -9.78
CA PRO A 40 10.42 -1.26 -10.03
C PRO A 40 10.96 0.05 -9.43
N ALA A 41 11.80 0.02 -8.40
CA ALA A 41 12.48 1.20 -7.89
C ALA A 41 13.40 1.87 -8.94
N LEU A 42 14.14 1.07 -9.72
CA LEU A 42 15.00 1.58 -10.80
C LEU A 42 14.17 2.23 -11.92
N THR A 43 13.04 1.64 -12.29
CA THR A 43 12.11 2.21 -13.28
C THR A 43 11.56 3.56 -12.80
N LEU A 44 11.14 3.64 -11.54
CA LEU A 44 10.64 4.89 -10.94
C LEU A 44 11.74 5.96 -10.87
N TRP A 45 12.97 5.57 -10.54
CA TRP A 45 14.12 6.49 -10.55
C TRP A 45 14.39 7.05 -11.94
N ARG A 46 14.51 6.19 -12.96
CA ARG A 46 14.77 6.59 -14.34
C ARG A 46 13.69 7.54 -14.86
N SER A 47 12.43 7.26 -14.57
CA SER A 47 11.31 8.13 -14.93
C SER A 47 11.42 9.54 -14.32
N ARG A 48 12.06 9.69 -13.16
CA ARG A 48 12.14 10.95 -12.43
C ARG A 48 13.46 11.70 -12.62
N PHE A 49 14.57 10.98 -12.70
CA PHE A 49 15.93 11.52 -12.62
C PHE A 49 16.84 11.08 -13.78
N GLY A 50 16.36 10.23 -14.69
CA GLY A 50 17.19 9.60 -15.71
C GLY A 50 18.27 8.71 -15.10
N GLU A 51 19.47 8.72 -15.70
CA GLU A 51 20.62 7.92 -15.22
C GLU A 51 21.46 8.65 -14.16
N ARG A 52 21.08 9.88 -13.76
CA ARG A 52 21.86 10.68 -12.80
C ARG A 52 21.99 9.94 -11.47
N GLY A 53 23.20 9.87 -10.93
CA GLY A 53 23.48 9.33 -9.61
C GLY A 53 23.36 7.81 -9.48
N LEU A 54 23.03 7.08 -10.55
CA LEU A 54 22.98 5.62 -10.49
C LEU A 54 24.38 5.03 -10.35
N VAL A 55 24.50 4.01 -9.49
CA VAL A 55 25.72 3.21 -9.33
C VAL A 55 25.36 1.72 -9.32
N PRO A 56 26.21 0.85 -9.89
CA PRO A 56 25.91 -0.57 -10.08
C PRO A 56 25.92 -1.40 -8.80
N THR A 57 26.64 -0.98 -7.75
CA THR A 57 26.82 -1.82 -6.56
C THR A 57 26.58 -1.08 -5.25
N ILE A 58 26.27 -1.85 -4.19
CA ILE A 58 26.07 -1.35 -2.83
C ILE A 58 27.35 -0.67 -2.33
N GLU A 59 28.52 -1.25 -2.61
CA GLU A 59 29.81 -0.72 -2.15
C GLU A 59 30.07 0.67 -2.72
N GLN A 60 29.76 0.87 -4.01
CA GLN A 60 29.89 2.17 -4.68
C GLN A 60 28.86 3.16 -4.16
N ALA A 61 27.64 2.72 -3.81
CA ALA A 61 26.65 3.59 -3.19
C ALA A 61 27.13 4.11 -1.83
N LEU A 62 27.70 3.21 -1.02
CA LEU A 62 28.12 3.47 0.36
C LEU A 62 29.51 4.12 0.49
N ASP A 63 30.30 4.22 -0.58
CA ASP A 63 31.66 4.76 -0.54
C ASP A 63 31.69 6.23 -0.10
N GLY A 64 32.24 6.53 1.07
CA GLY A 64 32.24 7.90 1.64
C GLY A 64 30.84 8.49 1.85
N ALA A 65 29.79 7.66 1.92
CA ALA A 65 28.45 8.13 2.20
C ALA A 65 28.33 8.68 3.63
N ALA A 66 27.51 9.71 3.82
CA ALA A 66 27.15 10.24 5.12
C ALA A 66 25.98 9.48 5.76
N MET A 67 25.14 8.84 4.93
CA MET A 67 24.10 7.92 5.39
C MET A 67 23.67 6.94 4.29
N LEU A 68 23.12 5.80 4.73
CA LEU A 68 22.28 4.92 3.92
C LEU A 68 20.80 5.25 4.15
N LEU A 69 20.07 5.46 3.06
CA LEU A 69 18.61 5.42 3.03
C LEU A 69 18.18 4.20 2.22
N SER A 70 17.44 3.28 2.83
CA SER A 70 16.96 2.08 2.14
C SER A 70 15.45 1.92 2.19
N GLY A 71 14.93 1.15 1.23
CA GLY A 71 13.61 0.54 1.37
C GLY A 71 13.59 -0.53 2.47
N SER A 72 12.46 -1.22 2.58
CA SER A 72 12.24 -2.35 3.49
C SER A 72 11.59 -3.55 2.78
N GLY A 73 11.87 -3.68 1.48
CA GLY A 73 11.38 -4.79 0.67
C GLY A 73 11.83 -6.13 1.22
N TRP A 74 10.95 -7.14 1.12
CA TRP A 74 11.24 -8.49 1.60
C TRP A 74 11.51 -9.51 0.48
N HIS A 75 11.27 -9.14 -0.79
CA HIS A 75 11.40 -10.05 -1.93
C HIS A 75 12.84 -10.35 -2.35
N SER A 76 13.80 -9.53 -1.90
CA SER A 76 15.21 -9.73 -2.18
C SER A 76 16.08 -9.45 -0.95
N ASP A 77 17.38 -9.69 -1.13
CA ASP A 77 18.40 -9.41 -0.14
C ASP A 77 19.06 -8.04 -0.32
N LEU A 78 18.71 -7.26 -1.35
CA LEU A 78 19.38 -6.01 -1.68
C LEU A 78 19.38 -5.02 -0.50
N GLU A 79 18.20 -4.72 0.06
CA GLU A 79 18.11 -3.80 1.20
C GLU A 79 18.72 -4.40 2.48
N PHE A 80 18.69 -5.72 2.66
CA PHE A 80 19.31 -6.38 3.81
C PHE A 80 20.84 -6.31 3.74
N GLN A 81 21.42 -6.63 2.59
CA GLN A 81 22.87 -6.54 2.32
C GLN A 81 23.37 -5.12 2.47
N ALA A 82 22.64 -4.12 1.96
CA ALA A 82 23.02 -2.72 2.13
C ALA A 82 23.06 -2.30 3.61
N ARG A 83 22.10 -2.75 4.42
CA ARG A 83 22.13 -2.52 5.87
C ARG A 83 23.30 -3.22 6.54
N ALA A 84 23.64 -4.44 6.11
CA ALA A 84 24.77 -5.20 6.67
C ALA A 84 26.10 -4.49 6.39
N GLU A 85 26.29 -4.04 5.15
CA GLU A 85 27.47 -3.31 4.73
C GLU A 85 27.56 -1.93 5.42
N ALA A 86 26.44 -1.22 5.55
CA ALA A 86 26.40 0.03 6.32
C ALA A 86 26.76 -0.18 7.80
N ALA A 87 26.26 -1.25 8.42
CA ALA A 87 26.59 -1.60 9.79
C ALA A 87 28.08 -1.93 9.97
N ALA A 88 28.67 -2.68 9.04
CA ALA A 88 30.11 -3.00 9.05
C ALA A 88 31.00 -1.74 8.95
N ARG A 89 30.51 -0.69 8.29
CA ARG A 89 31.18 0.61 8.15
C ARG A 89 30.87 1.59 9.29
N GLY A 90 30.02 1.23 10.25
CA GLY A 90 29.53 2.15 11.29
C GLY A 90 28.72 3.32 10.73
N LEU A 91 28.13 3.16 9.54
CA LEU A 91 27.39 4.19 8.84
C LEU A 91 25.96 4.32 9.39
N ARG A 92 25.49 5.57 9.54
CA ARG A 92 24.07 5.85 9.82
C ARG A 92 23.20 5.23 8.73
N SER A 93 22.28 4.35 9.12
CA SER A 93 21.36 3.66 8.22
C SER A 93 19.90 3.92 8.59
N VAL A 94 19.09 4.22 7.58
CA VAL A 94 17.65 4.44 7.69
C VAL A 94 16.94 3.42 6.81
N ALA A 95 15.92 2.75 7.34
CA ALA A 95 14.98 1.97 6.51
C ALA A 95 13.59 2.60 6.51
N VAL A 96 12.98 2.71 5.34
CA VAL A 96 11.63 3.25 5.15
C VAL A 96 10.62 2.12 5.04
N LEU A 97 9.62 2.12 5.92
CA LEU A 97 8.48 1.20 5.87
C LEU A 97 7.35 1.78 5.01
N ASP A 98 6.89 1.00 4.05
CA ASP A 98 5.89 1.40 3.04
C ASP A 98 4.53 0.70 3.17
N HIS A 99 4.38 -0.18 4.16
CA HIS A 99 3.13 -0.87 4.45
C HIS A 99 2.88 -0.91 5.96
N TRP A 100 1.83 -1.60 6.40
CA TRP A 100 1.46 -1.79 7.82
C TRP A 100 1.50 -3.25 8.29
N ILE A 101 2.14 -4.14 7.52
CA ILE A 101 2.21 -5.57 7.83
C ILE A 101 3.65 -6.04 7.95
N ASP A 102 3.83 -7.06 8.80
CA ASP A 102 5.06 -7.84 8.99
C ASP A 102 6.33 -7.00 9.21
N TYR A 103 6.25 -6.03 10.10
CA TYR A 103 7.38 -5.14 10.37
C TYR A 103 8.62 -5.90 10.84
N ALA A 104 8.46 -6.85 11.76
CA ALA A 104 9.59 -7.64 12.25
C ALA A 104 10.25 -8.47 11.14
N GLY A 105 9.45 -9.13 10.29
CA GLY A 105 9.94 -9.96 9.19
C GLY A 105 10.75 -9.18 8.14
N ARG A 106 10.47 -7.88 7.93
CA ARG A 106 11.23 -7.01 7.01
C ARG A 106 12.71 -6.84 7.38
N PHE A 107 13.08 -7.15 8.61
CA PHE A 107 14.46 -7.05 9.11
C PHE A 107 15.07 -8.40 9.46
N GLN A 108 14.45 -9.50 9.04
CA GLN A 108 14.93 -10.86 9.28
C GLN A 108 15.30 -11.58 7.98
N ARG A 109 16.47 -12.23 7.98
CA ARG A 109 16.95 -13.11 6.90
C ARG A 109 17.70 -14.29 7.52
N ASP A 110 17.32 -15.50 7.14
CA ASP A 110 17.98 -16.74 7.60
C ASP A 110 18.17 -16.79 9.14
N GLY A 111 17.17 -16.33 9.88
CA GLY A 111 17.19 -16.23 11.35
C GLY A 111 18.02 -15.07 11.92
N LEU A 112 18.77 -14.35 11.10
CA LEU A 112 19.49 -13.13 11.48
C LEU A 112 18.56 -11.93 11.43
N ARG A 113 18.56 -11.16 12.52
CA ARG A 113 17.85 -9.89 12.61
C ARG A 113 18.82 -8.74 12.47
N LEU A 114 18.57 -7.85 11.51
CA LEU A 114 19.41 -6.67 11.28
C LEU A 114 18.56 -5.41 11.13
N LEU A 115 18.55 -4.59 12.19
CA LEU A 115 17.85 -3.31 12.24
C LEU A 115 18.74 -2.17 11.71
N PRO A 116 18.15 -1.15 11.06
CA PRO A 116 18.84 0.10 10.75
C PRO A 116 19.08 0.93 12.04
N THR A 117 19.92 1.97 11.96
CA THR A 117 20.04 2.95 13.06
C THR A 117 18.74 3.73 13.31
N GLU A 118 17.91 3.89 12.28
CA GLU A 118 16.60 4.54 12.36
C GLU A 118 15.58 3.88 11.43
N ILE A 119 14.32 3.88 11.86
CA ILE A 119 13.19 3.44 11.03
C ILE A 119 12.32 4.65 10.72
N TRP A 120 12.04 4.89 9.45
CA TRP A 120 11.17 5.97 9.01
C TRP A 120 9.85 5.42 8.48
N VAL A 121 8.77 6.10 8.84
CA VAL A 121 7.38 5.80 8.46
C VAL A 121 6.70 7.07 7.97
N CYS A 122 5.62 6.96 7.22
CA CYS A 122 5.01 8.12 6.54
C CYS A 122 3.60 8.48 7.02
N ASP A 123 3.05 7.76 7.99
CA ASP A 123 1.75 8.04 8.60
C ASP A 123 1.76 7.73 10.11
N ALA A 124 0.79 8.32 10.82
CA ALA A 124 0.73 8.26 12.28
C ALA A 124 0.45 6.84 12.78
N GLU A 125 -0.37 6.09 12.06
CA GLU A 125 -0.67 4.70 12.37
C GLU A 125 0.57 3.81 12.23
N ALA A 126 1.31 3.92 11.12
CA ALA A 126 2.59 3.24 10.91
C ALA A 126 3.61 3.61 11.99
N TYR A 127 3.63 4.86 12.45
CA TYR A 127 4.48 5.29 13.56
C TYR A 127 4.18 4.53 14.85
N VAL A 128 2.89 4.44 15.23
CA VAL A 128 2.46 3.70 16.42
C VAL A 128 2.82 2.21 16.29
N LEU A 129 2.52 1.61 15.14
CA LEU A 129 2.87 0.22 14.83
C LEU A 129 4.37 -0.05 14.93
N ALA A 130 5.21 0.81 14.34
CA ALA A 130 6.66 0.69 14.37
C ALA A 130 7.22 0.82 15.79
N ARG A 131 6.72 1.78 16.57
CA ARG A 131 7.12 1.97 17.98
C ARG A 131 6.76 0.78 18.85
N ALA A 132 5.59 0.18 18.63
CA ALA A 132 5.19 -1.04 19.33
C ALA A 132 6.03 -2.26 18.92
N THR A 133 6.37 -2.37 17.63
CA THR A 133 7.14 -3.51 17.09
C THR A 133 8.63 -3.45 17.45
N PHE A 134 9.20 -2.26 17.51
CA PHE A 134 10.64 -2.04 17.74
C PHE A 134 10.89 -1.22 19.02
N PRO A 135 10.65 -1.80 20.20
CA PRO A 135 10.94 -1.11 21.45
C PRO A 135 12.42 -0.76 21.53
N GLY A 136 12.72 0.50 21.85
CA GLY A 136 14.10 1.02 21.92
C GLY A 136 14.68 1.52 20.59
N GLN A 137 14.06 1.23 19.45
CA GLN A 137 14.51 1.75 18.16
C GLN A 137 14.10 3.22 17.97
N VAL A 138 14.98 3.99 17.32
CA VAL A 138 14.64 5.33 16.84
C VAL A 138 13.67 5.19 15.67
N VAL A 139 12.44 5.68 15.86
CA VAL A 139 11.39 5.72 14.83
C VAL A 139 11.04 7.18 14.59
N SER A 140 11.00 7.59 13.32
CA SER A 140 10.70 8.97 12.92
C SER A 140 9.55 9.02 11.92
N LEU A 141 8.56 9.87 12.19
CA LEU A 141 7.47 10.15 11.26
C LEU A 141 7.93 11.19 10.22
N GLN A 142 7.84 10.82 8.95
CA GLN A 142 8.22 11.64 7.80
C GLN A 142 6.99 12.03 6.96
N PRO A 143 7.06 13.11 6.18
CA PRO A 143 5.96 13.49 5.29
C PRO A 143 5.74 12.46 4.18
N ASN A 144 4.50 11.96 4.04
CA ASN A 144 4.08 11.21 2.87
C ASN A 144 3.83 12.14 1.67
N LEU A 145 4.91 12.62 1.03
CA LEU A 145 4.79 13.51 -0.14
C LEU A 145 4.14 12.79 -1.33
N HIS A 146 4.35 11.47 -1.47
CA HIS A 146 3.70 10.67 -2.52
C HIS A 146 2.17 10.70 -2.41
N LEU A 147 1.64 10.39 -1.22
CA LEU A 147 0.21 10.42 -0.97
C LEU A 147 -0.37 11.83 -1.17
N ARG A 148 0.34 12.88 -0.71
CA ARG A 148 -0.07 14.27 -0.93
C ARG A 148 -0.16 14.60 -2.41
N GLU A 149 0.89 14.32 -3.17
CA GLU A 149 0.92 14.54 -4.63
C GLU A 149 -0.19 13.75 -5.34
N GLN A 150 -0.52 12.54 -4.90
CA GLN A 150 -1.64 11.77 -5.45
C GLN A 150 -2.98 12.43 -5.12
N VAL A 151 -3.23 12.79 -3.86
CA VAL A 151 -4.50 13.41 -3.42
C VAL A 151 -4.71 14.77 -4.10
N GLU A 152 -3.66 15.58 -4.23
CA GLU A 152 -3.72 16.90 -4.89
C GLU A 152 -4.09 16.83 -6.37
N ARG A 153 -3.83 15.70 -7.04
CA ARG A 153 -4.24 15.46 -8.44
C ARG A 153 -5.68 15.01 -8.58
N LEU A 154 -6.32 14.54 -7.50
CA LEU A 154 -7.70 14.08 -7.54
C LEU A 154 -8.67 15.26 -7.44
N ALA A 155 -9.75 15.19 -8.21
CA ALA A 155 -10.87 16.08 -8.09
C ALA A 155 -11.49 15.99 -6.68
N PRO A 156 -12.20 17.05 -6.23
CA PRO A 156 -12.98 17.00 -5.00
C PRO A 156 -13.90 15.78 -4.95
N CYS A 157 -14.04 15.17 -3.77
CA CYS A 157 -14.86 13.98 -3.60
C CYS A 157 -16.30 14.24 -4.08
N PRO A 158 -16.81 13.43 -5.03
CA PRO A 158 -18.21 13.55 -5.42
C PRO A 158 -19.14 13.23 -4.25
N ASP A 159 -20.33 13.81 -4.23
CA ASP A 159 -21.33 13.52 -3.20
C ASP A 159 -21.68 12.01 -3.19
N PRO A 160 -21.38 11.27 -2.10
CA PRO A 160 -21.60 9.82 -2.03
C PRO A 160 -23.08 9.44 -2.09
N GLN A 161 -24.01 10.36 -1.80
CA GLN A 161 -25.45 10.11 -1.94
C GLN A 161 -25.88 10.17 -3.41
N ARG A 162 -25.24 11.02 -4.23
CA ARG A 162 -25.54 11.19 -5.66
C ARG A 162 -24.70 10.31 -6.56
N ARG A 163 -23.51 9.89 -6.12
CA ARG A 163 -22.59 9.03 -6.87
C ARG A 163 -22.47 7.67 -6.19
N GLN A 164 -23.32 6.76 -6.63
CA GLN A 164 -23.49 5.41 -6.08
C GLN A 164 -22.58 4.35 -6.73
N GLN A 165 -21.70 4.76 -7.67
CA GLN A 165 -20.74 3.83 -8.26
C GLN A 165 -19.66 3.47 -7.25
N VAL A 166 -19.38 2.16 -7.12
CA VAL A 166 -18.34 1.62 -6.25
C VAL A 166 -17.21 1.07 -7.11
N LEU A 167 -15.99 1.55 -6.88
CA LEU A 167 -14.78 0.92 -7.38
C LEU A 167 -14.41 -0.25 -6.47
N LEU A 168 -14.33 -1.45 -7.02
CA LEU A 168 -13.93 -2.67 -6.32
C LEU A 168 -12.46 -2.97 -6.60
N LEU A 169 -11.71 -3.17 -5.53
CA LEU A 169 -10.28 -3.50 -5.52
C LEU A 169 -10.09 -4.88 -4.89
N PRO A 170 -10.40 -5.98 -5.61
CA PRO A 170 -10.08 -7.32 -5.14
C PRO A 170 -8.56 -7.52 -5.03
N GLU A 171 -8.17 -8.44 -4.16
CA GLU A 171 -6.77 -8.89 -4.03
C GLU A 171 -6.76 -10.43 -4.10
N PRO A 172 -5.75 -11.04 -4.70
CA PRO A 172 -5.69 -12.50 -4.89
C PRO A 172 -5.33 -13.20 -3.58
N VAL A 173 -6.27 -13.24 -2.64
CA VAL A 173 -6.08 -13.91 -1.34
C VAL A 173 -5.89 -15.41 -1.56
N GLY A 174 -6.68 -16.02 -2.45
CA GLY A 174 -6.57 -17.42 -2.87
C GLY A 174 -7.00 -18.43 -1.80
N GLN A 175 -6.80 -18.12 -0.52
CA GLN A 175 -7.34 -18.88 0.61
C GLN A 175 -8.86 -18.67 0.72
N THR A 176 -9.59 -19.76 1.02
CA THR A 176 -11.01 -19.69 1.37
C THR A 176 -11.17 -19.36 2.86
N TRP A 177 -12.21 -18.58 3.20
CA TRP A 177 -12.52 -18.25 4.60
C TRP A 177 -13.67 -19.11 5.16
N GLY A 178 -13.73 -20.39 4.77
CA GLY A 178 -14.77 -21.32 5.24
C GLY A 178 -15.96 -21.50 4.30
N GLY A 179 -15.86 -21.02 3.06
CA GLY A 179 -16.78 -21.31 1.97
C GLY A 179 -16.06 -21.95 0.78
N ASP A 180 -16.81 -22.25 -0.29
CA ASP A 180 -16.29 -22.94 -1.48
C ASP A 180 -15.61 -22.01 -2.49
N ALA A 181 -15.85 -20.70 -2.38
CA ALA A 181 -15.24 -19.69 -3.24
C ALA A 181 -13.96 -19.11 -2.61
N PRO A 182 -13.01 -18.58 -3.42
CA PRO A 182 -11.87 -17.82 -2.92
C PRO A 182 -12.30 -16.65 -2.01
N GLY A 183 -11.49 -16.33 -1.00
CA GLY A 183 -11.81 -15.28 -0.03
C GLY A 183 -12.14 -13.93 -0.66
N GLU A 184 -11.45 -13.57 -1.75
CA GLU A 184 -11.74 -12.34 -2.48
C GLU A 184 -13.13 -12.32 -3.14
N GLU A 185 -13.64 -13.46 -3.60
CA GLU A 185 -15.01 -13.56 -4.12
C GLU A 185 -16.03 -13.51 -2.99
N GLN A 186 -15.74 -14.18 -1.86
CA GLN A 186 -16.58 -14.11 -0.66
C GLN A 186 -16.71 -12.67 -0.16
N ALA A 187 -15.65 -11.86 -0.25
CA ALA A 187 -15.66 -10.45 0.14
C ALA A 187 -16.58 -9.61 -0.77
N LEU A 188 -16.53 -9.84 -2.09
CA LEU A 188 -17.42 -9.17 -3.03
C LEU A 188 -18.87 -9.58 -2.83
N ASP A 189 -19.14 -10.87 -2.64
CA ASP A 189 -20.49 -11.37 -2.37
C ASP A 189 -21.04 -10.84 -1.04
N TYR A 190 -20.17 -10.68 -0.03
CA TYR A 190 -20.53 -10.03 1.24
C TYR A 190 -20.93 -8.56 1.06
N LEU A 191 -20.27 -7.82 0.16
CA LEU A 191 -20.71 -6.47 -0.23
C LEU A 191 -22.10 -6.49 -0.84
N LEU A 192 -22.35 -7.37 -1.80
CA LEU A 192 -23.65 -7.44 -2.49
C LEU A 192 -24.79 -7.68 -1.50
N ALA A 193 -24.60 -8.61 -0.57
CA ALA A 193 -25.62 -8.96 0.44
C ALA A 193 -25.88 -7.84 1.47
N ASN A 194 -24.92 -6.93 1.68
CA ASN A 194 -24.95 -5.97 2.79
C ASN A 194 -24.79 -4.50 2.36
N ALA A 195 -24.86 -4.20 1.06
CA ALA A 195 -24.64 -2.86 0.52
C ALA A 195 -25.60 -1.81 1.11
N ALA A 196 -26.81 -2.21 1.52
CA ALA A 196 -27.78 -1.34 2.16
C ALA A 196 -27.26 -0.70 3.46
N PHE A 197 -26.40 -1.39 4.22
CA PHE A 197 -25.78 -0.83 5.44
C PHE A 197 -24.78 0.30 5.16
N LEU A 198 -24.30 0.39 3.91
CA LEU A 198 -23.49 1.52 3.44
C LEU A 198 -24.37 2.65 2.88
N GLY A 199 -25.70 2.48 2.81
CA GLY A 199 -26.61 3.40 2.15
C GLY A 199 -26.53 3.34 0.63
N LEU A 200 -25.96 2.26 0.06
CA LEU A 200 -25.92 2.03 -1.37
C LEU A 200 -27.29 1.58 -1.88
N ARG A 201 -27.67 2.04 -3.08
CA ARG A 201 -28.99 1.76 -3.67
C ARG A 201 -28.90 0.67 -4.73
N GLU A 202 -29.88 -0.22 -4.73
CA GLU A 202 -30.04 -1.22 -5.78
C GLU A 202 -30.75 -0.63 -7.03
N PRO A 203 -30.43 -1.14 -8.24
CA PRO A 203 -29.33 -2.08 -8.53
C PRO A 203 -27.96 -1.42 -8.36
N LEU A 204 -26.98 -2.17 -7.80
CA LEU A 204 -25.64 -1.64 -7.55
C LEU A 204 -24.91 -1.33 -8.87
N ASN A 205 -24.09 -0.28 -8.86
CA ASN A 205 -23.19 0.08 -9.97
C ASN A 205 -21.74 -0.16 -9.54
N LEU A 206 -21.14 -1.21 -10.08
CA LEU A 206 -19.86 -1.74 -9.65
C LEU A 206 -18.84 -1.70 -10.80
N ARG A 207 -17.64 -1.23 -10.50
CA ARG A 207 -16.48 -1.29 -11.40
C ARG A 207 -15.36 -2.06 -10.72
N LEU A 208 -15.06 -3.25 -11.23
CA LEU A 208 -14.04 -4.11 -10.69
C LEU A 208 -12.70 -3.83 -11.37
N ARG A 209 -11.69 -3.46 -10.61
CA ARG A 209 -10.32 -3.32 -11.09
C ARG A 209 -9.52 -4.57 -10.68
N PRO A 210 -9.17 -5.47 -11.62
CA PRO A 210 -8.39 -6.66 -11.29
C PRO A 210 -7.04 -6.30 -10.67
N HIS A 211 -6.49 -7.20 -9.87
CA HIS A 211 -5.12 -7.06 -9.39
C HIS A 211 -4.13 -7.27 -10.55
N ASP A 212 -2.94 -6.66 -10.49
CA ASP A 212 -1.94 -6.79 -11.57
C ASP A 212 -1.48 -8.23 -11.81
N SER A 213 -1.65 -9.11 -10.81
CA SER A 213 -1.35 -10.54 -10.91
C SER A 213 -2.54 -11.41 -11.33
N ASP A 214 -3.75 -10.84 -11.45
CA ASP A 214 -4.91 -11.59 -11.94
C ASP A 214 -4.72 -11.89 -13.43
N PRO A 215 -4.88 -13.15 -13.87
CA PRO A 215 -4.85 -13.45 -15.29
C PRO A 215 -6.05 -12.82 -16.01
N PRO A 216 -5.92 -12.51 -17.32
CA PRO A 216 -7.05 -12.09 -18.13
C PRO A 216 -8.24 -13.05 -17.99
N GLY A 217 -9.44 -12.51 -17.80
CA GLY A 217 -10.67 -13.29 -17.65
C GLY A 217 -10.95 -13.86 -16.25
N ARG A 218 -10.08 -13.63 -15.25
CA ARG A 218 -10.25 -14.11 -13.86
C ARG A 218 -11.64 -13.82 -13.27
N TRP A 219 -12.24 -12.70 -13.64
CA TRP A 219 -13.49 -12.19 -13.08
C TRP A 219 -14.72 -12.39 -13.98
N ASP A 220 -14.57 -12.97 -15.18
CA ASP A 220 -15.64 -13.04 -16.18
C ASP A 220 -16.86 -13.83 -15.66
N ALA A 221 -16.62 -14.99 -15.05
CA ALA A 221 -17.68 -15.83 -14.50
C ALA A 221 -18.42 -15.14 -13.34
N TRP A 222 -17.67 -14.49 -12.44
CA TRP A 222 -18.25 -13.75 -11.32
C TRP A 222 -19.11 -12.60 -11.85
N ILE A 223 -18.60 -11.80 -12.79
CA ILE A 223 -19.31 -10.68 -13.41
C ILE A 223 -20.59 -11.15 -14.11
N ALA A 224 -20.49 -12.17 -14.97
CA ALA A 224 -21.63 -12.67 -15.75
C ALA A 224 -22.79 -13.14 -14.86
N ALA A 225 -22.49 -13.76 -13.72
CA ALA A 225 -23.50 -14.22 -12.78
C ALA A 225 -24.26 -13.06 -12.08
N ARG A 226 -23.67 -11.86 -11.96
CA ARG A 226 -24.28 -10.72 -11.24
C ARG A 226 -24.88 -9.67 -12.16
N GLN A 227 -24.53 -9.66 -13.45
CA GLN A 227 -25.02 -8.67 -14.43
C GLN A 227 -26.54 -8.67 -14.63
N ARG A 228 -27.25 -9.73 -14.23
CA ARG A 228 -28.73 -9.78 -14.27
C ARG A 228 -29.40 -8.88 -13.23
N HIS A 229 -28.72 -8.60 -12.12
CA HIS A 229 -29.28 -7.86 -10.98
C HIS A 229 -28.54 -6.55 -10.70
N HIS A 230 -27.31 -6.41 -11.17
CA HIS A 230 -26.44 -5.26 -10.91
C HIS A 230 -25.71 -4.81 -12.18
N SER A 231 -25.36 -3.53 -12.25
CA SER A 231 -24.47 -3.00 -13.30
C SER A 231 -23.02 -3.27 -12.92
N VAL A 232 -22.49 -4.43 -13.32
CA VAL A 232 -21.11 -4.86 -13.01
C VAL A 232 -20.26 -4.90 -14.29
N GLY A 233 -19.06 -4.32 -14.22
CA GLY A 233 -18.08 -4.40 -15.32
C GLY A 233 -16.67 -4.12 -14.82
N LEU A 234 -15.69 -4.28 -15.70
CA LEU A 234 -14.30 -3.97 -15.39
C LEU A 234 -14.06 -2.45 -15.39
N ASP A 235 -13.18 -2.00 -14.49
CA ASP A 235 -12.54 -0.69 -14.59
C ASP A 235 -11.47 -0.74 -15.69
N LEU A 236 -11.50 0.24 -16.59
CA LEU A 236 -10.56 0.38 -17.70
C LEU A 236 -9.67 1.63 -17.55
N SER A 237 -9.66 2.23 -16.37
CA SER A 237 -8.82 3.38 -16.08
C SER A 237 -7.34 2.99 -16.19
N PRO A 238 -6.47 3.88 -16.70
CA PRO A 238 -5.05 3.57 -16.89
C PRO A 238 -4.34 3.25 -15.58
N ASP A 239 -4.77 3.86 -14.48
CA ASP A 239 -4.20 3.67 -13.15
C ASP A 239 -5.27 3.78 -12.05
N VAL A 240 -4.92 3.31 -10.85
CA VAL A 240 -5.84 3.28 -9.70
C VAL A 240 -6.23 4.67 -9.20
N ALA A 241 -5.37 5.68 -9.33
CA ALA A 241 -5.70 7.04 -8.92
C ALA A 241 -6.76 7.63 -9.86
N THR A 242 -6.61 7.43 -11.17
CA THR A 242 -7.61 7.79 -12.17
C THR A 242 -8.95 7.07 -11.94
N ALA A 243 -8.92 5.81 -11.49
CA ALA A 243 -10.13 5.08 -11.12
C ALA A 243 -10.81 5.68 -9.88
N ILE A 244 -10.03 6.02 -8.84
CA ILE A 244 -10.51 6.63 -7.59
C ILE A 244 -11.08 8.03 -7.82
N ASP A 245 -10.51 8.79 -8.77
CA ASP A 245 -10.89 10.17 -9.07
C ASP A 245 -12.39 10.34 -9.31
N ARG A 246 -12.99 9.37 -10.01
CA ARG A 246 -14.36 9.43 -10.53
C ARG A 246 -15.43 8.95 -9.56
N VAL A 247 -15.06 8.33 -8.45
CA VAL A 247 -15.98 7.64 -7.54
C VAL A 247 -15.97 8.25 -6.15
N ALA A 248 -17.10 8.14 -5.46
CA ALA A 248 -17.21 8.48 -4.05
C ALA A 248 -17.00 7.26 -3.14
N TRP A 249 -17.13 6.05 -3.68
CA TRP A 249 -17.03 4.78 -2.95
C TRP A 249 -15.93 3.91 -3.54
N VAL A 250 -15.04 3.42 -2.67
CA VAL A 250 -13.97 2.49 -3.02
C VAL A 250 -14.00 1.38 -2.00
N ALA A 251 -14.07 0.13 -2.45
CA ALA A 251 -14.16 -1.03 -1.58
C ALA A 251 -13.12 -2.08 -1.97
N GLY A 252 -12.47 -2.70 -0.99
CA GLY A 252 -11.40 -3.67 -1.22
C GLY A 252 -11.00 -4.41 0.05
N LEU A 253 -9.80 -4.98 0.08
CA LEU A 253 -9.30 -5.78 1.19
C LEU A 253 -8.22 -5.05 2.01
N GLU A 254 -6.95 -5.18 1.65
CA GLU A 254 -5.78 -4.64 2.37
C GLU A 254 -4.87 -3.79 1.47
N SER A 255 -5.38 -3.30 0.35
CA SER A 255 -4.64 -2.45 -0.59
C SER A 255 -4.36 -1.04 -0.05
N THR A 256 -3.15 -0.54 -0.33
CA THR A 256 -2.77 0.87 -0.10
C THR A 256 -3.67 1.86 -0.84
N ALA A 257 -4.36 1.42 -1.91
CA ALA A 257 -5.33 2.23 -2.63
C ALA A 257 -6.55 2.62 -1.78
N LEU A 258 -6.93 1.82 -0.76
CA LEU A 258 -7.96 2.22 0.20
C LEU A 258 -7.51 3.41 1.07
N VAL A 259 -6.21 3.47 1.39
CA VAL A 259 -5.62 4.59 2.14
C VAL A 259 -5.58 5.85 1.28
N LEU A 260 -5.25 5.73 -0.01
CA LEU A 260 -5.36 6.84 -0.96
C LEU A 260 -6.81 7.34 -1.06
N ALA A 261 -7.77 6.43 -1.24
CA ALA A 261 -9.18 6.76 -1.34
C ALA A 261 -9.67 7.51 -0.08
N GLN A 262 -9.33 7.02 1.11
CA GLN A 262 -9.68 7.68 2.36
C GLN A 262 -9.04 9.06 2.47
N ALA A 263 -7.75 9.20 2.15
CA ALA A 263 -7.04 10.47 2.20
C ALA A 263 -7.63 11.50 1.21
N ALA A 264 -8.18 11.03 0.09
CA ALA A 264 -8.90 11.84 -0.89
C ALA A 264 -10.37 12.14 -0.48
N GLY A 265 -10.79 11.77 0.72
CA GLY A 265 -12.14 12.00 1.24
C GLY A 265 -13.20 11.06 0.65
N ARG A 266 -12.80 9.97 -0.03
CA ARG A 266 -13.73 8.95 -0.51
C ARG A 266 -14.17 8.05 0.64
N ARG A 267 -15.31 7.37 0.48
CA ARG A 267 -15.78 6.32 1.37
C ARG A 267 -15.02 5.04 1.07
N ALA A 268 -13.91 4.82 1.77
CA ALA A 268 -13.08 3.63 1.67
C ALA A 268 -13.62 2.50 2.56
N VAL A 269 -13.91 1.35 1.97
CA VAL A 269 -14.60 0.23 2.63
C VAL A 269 -13.75 -1.04 2.60
N CYS A 270 -13.52 -1.64 3.76
CA CYS A 270 -12.94 -2.98 3.90
C CYS A 270 -14.03 -4.05 3.82
N LEU A 271 -13.83 -5.02 2.93
CA LEU A 271 -14.83 -6.03 2.58
C LEU A 271 -14.68 -7.37 3.31
N GLN A 272 -13.66 -7.54 4.16
CA GLN A 272 -13.46 -8.79 4.90
C GLN A 272 -14.70 -9.12 5.77
N PRO A 273 -15.45 -10.19 5.44
CA PRO A 273 -16.66 -10.59 6.17
C PRO A 273 -16.31 -11.09 7.57
N PRO A 274 -17.25 -11.20 8.54
CA PRO A 274 -17.00 -11.57 9.94
C PRO A 274 -16.18 -12.85 10.15
N TRP A 275 -16.27 -13.82 9.24
CA TRP A 275 -15.53 -15.09 9.29
C TRP A 275 -14.11 -15.05 8.69
N ALA A 276 -13.73 -13.94 8.05
CA ALA A 276 -12.38 -13.71 7.57
C ALA A 276 -11.47 -13.10 8.66
N PRO A 277 -10.14 -13.16 8.52
CA PRO A 277 -9.25 -12.28 9.27
C PRO A 277 -9.64 -10.81 9.06
N ARG A 278 -9.60 -10.01 10.12
CA ARG A 278 -9.87 -8.57 10.02
C ARG A 278 -8.79 -7.91 9.16
N SER A 279 -9.17 -6.93 8.34
CA SER A 279 -8.21 -6.07 7.63
C SER A 279 -7.17 -5.52 8.60
N ARG A 280 -5.90 -5.65 8.21
CA ARG A 280 -4.73 -5.18 8.95
C ARG A 280 -4.39 -3.72 8.63
N LEU A 281 -5.13 -3.08 7.73
CA LEU A 281 -5.00 -1.65 7.50
C LEU A 281 -5.40 -0.88 8.77
N PRO A 282 -4.50 -0.06 9.34
CA PRO A 282 -4.73 0.55 10.65
C PRO A 282 -5.50 1.87 10.60
N GLN A 283 -5.80 2.39 9.41
CA GLN A 283 -6.40 3.71 9.25
C GLN A 283 -7.79 3.76 9.88
N ARG A 284 -7.95 4.64 10.88
CA ARG A 284 -9.19 4.74 11.69
C ARG A 284 -10.42 5.17 10.89
N GLY A 285 -10.23 5.80 9.73
CA GLY A 285 -11.33 6.28 8.88
C GLY A 285 -11.86 5.24 7.89
N LEU A 286 -11.26 4.05 7.82
CA LEU A 286 -11.77 2.97 6.98
C LEU A 286 -13.09 2.44 7.52
N ILE A 287 -14.03 2.21 6.62
CA ILE A 287 -15.33 1.64 6.94
C ILE A 287 -15.19 0.12 6.86
N HIS A 288 -15.32 -0.58 7.97
CA HIS A 288 -15.34 -2.04 7.94
C HIS A 288 -16.79 -2.51 7.79
N LEU A 289 -17.16 -3.07 6.63
CA LEU A 289 -18.55 -3.49 6.39
C LEU A 289 -19.04 -4.50 7.43
N ARG A 290 -18.16 -5.40 7.88
CA ARG A 290 -18.42 -6.35 8.97
C ARG A 290 -18.89 -5.71 10.29
N ASP A 291 -18.53 -4.46 10.55
CA ASP A 291 -18.88 -3.78 11.80
C ASP A 291 -20.23 -3.05 11.69
N LEU A 292 -20.78 -2.92 10.47
CA LEU A 292 -22.09 -2.30 10.21
C LEU A 292 -23.22 -3.34 10.15
N VAL A 293 -22.89 -4.58 9.85
CA VAL A 293 -23.86 -5.68 9.71
C VAL A 293 -24.11 -6.31 11.09
N PRO A 294 -25.37 -6.37 11.56
CA PRO A 294 -25.69 -7.05 12.81
C PRO A 294 -25.29 -8.53 12.77
N PRO A 295 -24.83 -9.13 13.88
CA PRO A 295 -24.62 -10.57 13.93
C PRO A 295 -25.94 -11.30 13.62
N PRO A 296 -25.89 -12.47 12.94
CA PRO A 296 -27.09 -13.25 12.68
C PRO A 296 -27.80 -13.54 14.01
N GLN A 297 -29.07 -13.15 14.10
CA GLN A 297 -29.88 -13.49 15.27
C GLN A 297 -29.97 -15.01 15.34
N THR A 298 -29.43 -15.61 16.39
CA THR A 298 -29.63 -17.03 16.66
C THR A 298 -31.14 -17.23 16.84
N PRO A 299 -31.79 -18.13 16.09
CA PRO A 299 -33.20 -18.40 16.34
C PRO A 299 -33.33 -18.85 17.80
N ALA A 300 -34.23 -18.19 18.54
CA ALA A 300 -34.58 -18.63 19.89
C ALA A 300 -34.99 -20.10 19.82
N ALA A 301 -34.31 -20.94 20.60
CA ALA A 301 -34.57 -22.37 20.72
C ALA A 301 -35.98 -22.64 21.25
#